data_AF-A0A948PM21-F1
#
_entry.id   AF-A0A948PM21-F1
#
_cell.length_a   1.000
_cell.length_b   1.000
_cell.length_c   1.000
_cell.angle_alpha   90.00
_cell.angle_beta   90.00
_cell.angle_gamma   90.00
#
_symmetry.space_group_name_H-M   'P 1'
#
loop_
_entity.id
_entity.type
_entity.pdbx_description
1 polymer ?
#
loop_
_entity_poly.entity_id
_entity_poly.type
_entity_poly.pdbx_seq_one_letter_code
_entity_poly.pdbx_strand_id
1 'polypeptide(L)'
;MEKTKTKTTKYLPTTNYQLSTNKGFTLINILIASFIFLVVFLGVVEALKVSINLTAHNKARVGALALTNERMEFIRSLSFANIGTQGGLPAGDIPQQETIVLNGITYLREIIIDNVDAPEDGLGVDDENSIPADYKRMKVKTSWTIQGTTKTVSLVSDVVPPGIETNDGGGSIVMNVFNQIGEAVTNAEITIVNPSIIPPVSITRTMNDNGVFLLSGPAAGNYQVSVTKTGYSTSSTYGTTTEIVTPTPEHFLILEGNVKSKSFQIDKVSSKTIQSYTFATANTWVDFFDHTDKLWVTATTTIESGALVLQDDDGSYYPSGYAQSVSVSHPKLYEWQEFQWNHATSSETVIIYQVLYNTGSDWAPIPSADLPNNETGFSISPINLSSLDIATYNEIRLLTTLTTTDASSTPEVYDWSVSYLASPVLPNFDFNMRGNGNNDDITKIMGQDAVGNPVYKYNEDLQTNSSGEIALYNLEWDDYLITNSTSTTGLAIAISCPPQPLELSPDARATTSLYMTPYTDEALVVAVRNVGGVLLDGAEVRLYRTGYDETKKTYCGQSFFPNLSKTTYSVDVSLDGYTPQTLNNIAVDGPSSATTVVLN
;
A
#
# COMPACT_ATOMS: atom_id res chain seq x y z
N MET A 1 37.64 149.39 67.86
CA MET A 1 39.08 149.32 67.52
C MET A 1 39.19 148.92 66.06
N GLU A 2 39.86 149.76 65.28
CA GLU A 2 40.62 149.47 64.04
C GLU A 2 39.95 148.88 62.76
N LYS A 3 40.62 149.18 61.63
CA LYS A 3 40.16 149.37 60.24
C LYS A 3 40.31 148.14 59.34
N THR A 4 39.57 148.07 58.22
CA THR A 4 40.14 147.80 56.87
C THR A 4 39.21 148.18 55.69
N LYS A 5 39.79 148.56 54.55
CA LYS A 5 39.19 148.97 53.25
C LYS A 5 38.65 147.78 52.44
N THR A 6 37.59 147.95 51.64
CA THR A 6 37.49 147.36 50.26
C THR A 6 36.42 148.03 49.38
N LYS A 7 36.68 148.07 48.07
CA LYS A 7 36.00 148.84 47.01
C LYS A 7 34.64 148.27 46.56
N THR A 8 33.84 149.17 46.00
CA THR A 8 32.48 149.09 45.46
C THR A 8 32.35 148.27 44.16
N THR A 9 31.32 147.43 44.06
CA THR A 9 30.56 147.13 42.81
C THR A 9 29.22 146.49 43.17
N LYS A 10 28.10 147.01 42.65
CA LYS A 10 26.74 146.47 42.82
C LYS A 10 26.40 145.63 41.57
N TYR A 11 26.26 144.31 41.70
CA TYR A 11 25.81 143.42 40.63
C TYR A 11 24.41 142.86 40.94
N LEU A 12 23.55 142.91 39.92
CA LEU A 12 22.19 142.37 39.84
C LEU A 12 22.21 140.85 39.54
N PRO A 13 21.12 140.11 39.84
CA PRO A 13 21.11 138.65 39.85
C PRO A 13 21.10 138.05 38.44
N THR A 14 21.81 136.94 38.23
CA THR A 14 21.73 136.14 37.00
C THR A 14 21.27 134.73 37.32
N THR A 15 20.01 134.46 37.02
CA THR A 15 19.38 133.15 36.98
C THR A 15 19.98 132.37 35.80
N ASN A 16 20.81 131.36 36.05
CA ASN A 16 21.32 130.46 35.02
C ASN A 16 20.23 129.45 34.63
N TYR A 17 19.39 129.81 33.66
CA TYR A 17 18.54 128.84 32.96
C TYR A 17 19.43 127.96 32.08
N GLN A 18 19.67 126.71 32.49
CA GLN A 18 20.05 125.66 31.55
C GLN A 18 18.80 125.30 30.73
N LEU A 19 18.74 125.80 29.50
CA LEU A 19 17.77 125.36 28.51
C LEU A 19 18.02 123.87 28.22
N SER A 20 17.06 123.03 28.61
CA SER A 20 16.96 121.66 28.12
C SER A 20 16.82 121.72 26.59
N THR A 21 17.90 121.42 25.85
CA THR A 21 17.80 121.12 24.43
C THR A 21 17.25 119.70 24.29
N ASN A 22 15.94 119.54 24.49
CA ASN A 22 15.23 118.42 23.90
C ASN A 22 15.32 118.62 22.38
N LYS A 23 16.36 118.04 21.76
CA LYS A 23 16.44 117.91 20.31
C LYS A 23 15.23 117.07 19.91
N GLY A 24 14.13 117.74 19.55
CA GLY A 24 12.94 117.09 19.02
C GLY A 24 13.34 116.20 17.85
N PHE A 25 12.79 114.99 17.80
CA PHE A 25 12.98 114.11 16.66
C PHE A 25 12.52 114.84 15.40
N THR A 26 13.40 114.91 14.40
CA THR A 26 13.05 115.41 13.09
C THR A 26 12.02 114.47 12.45
N LEU A 27 11.07 115.00 11.67
CA LEU A 27 10.03 114.22 11.00
C LEU A 27 10.62 113.06 10.18
N ILE A 28 11.83 113.24 9.62
CA ILE A 28 12.55 112.23 8.85
C ILE A 28 12.97 111.02 9.70
N ASN A 29 13.36 111.23 10.97
CA ASN A 29 13.75 110.12 11.86
C ASN A 29 12.56 109.25 12.25
N ILE A 30 11.39 109.84 12.45
CA ILE A 30 10.15 109.10 12.75
C ILE A 30 9.71 108.29 11.53
N LEU A 31 9.85 108.84 10.31
CA LEU A 31 9.57 108.13 9.05
C LEU A 31 10.50 106.94 8.83
N ILE A 32 11.81 107.10 9.08
CA ILE A 32 12.77 106.01 8.91
C ILE A 32 12.54 104.92 9.96
N ALA A 33 12.32 105.30 11.23
CA ALA A 33 12.05 104.35 12.30
C ALA A 33 10.74 103.59 12.08
N SER A 34 9.68 104.25 11.62
CA SER A 34 8.40 103.59 11.32
C SER A 34 8.49 102.68 10.09
N PHE A 35 9.28 103.06 9.08
CA PHE A 35 9.54 102.20 7.92
C PHE A 35 10.32 100.93 8.31
N ILE A 36 11.40 101.06 9.09
CA ILE A 36 12.16 99.90 9.58
C ILE A 36 11.28 99.01 10.46
N PHE A 37 10.50 99.61 11.38
CA PHE A 37 9.59 98.87 12.23
C PHE A 37 8.50 98.14 11.41
N LEU A 38 7.96 98.77 10.37
CA LEU A 38 7.00 98.13 9.47
C LEU A 38 7.62 96.93 8.75
N VAL A 39 8.84 97.05 8.21
CA VAL A 39 9.53 95.94 7.54
C VAL A 39 9.78 94.78 8.51
N VAL A 40 10.25 95.06 9.72
CA VAL A 40 10.48 94.04 10.75
C VAL A 40 9.16 93.39 11.17
N PHE A 41 8.11 94.18 11.41
CA PHE A 41 6.80 93.67 11.81
C PHE A 41 6.16 92.80 10.72
N LEU A 42 6.23 93.21 9.46
CA LEU A 42 5.79 92.40 8.32
C LEU A 42 6.58 91.09 8.22
N GLY A 43 7.89 91.13 8.42
CA GLY A 43 8.74 89.94 8.46
C GLY A 43 8.31 88.95 9.56
N VAL A 44 8.00 89.43 10.75
CA VAL A 44 7.52 88.60 11.87
C VAL A 44 6.12 88.03 11.59
N VAL A 45 5.19 88.84 11.07
CA VAL A 45 3.83 88.38 10.73
C VAL A 45 3.86 87.30 9.64
N GLU A 46 4.69 87.47 8.60
CA GLU A 46 4.85 86.45 7.56
C GLU A 46 5.51 85.17 8.11
N ALA A 47 6.54 85.29 8.95
CA ALA A 47 7.15 84.13 9.60
C ALA A 47 6.15 83.36 10.49
N LEU A 48 5.25 84.07 11.18
CA LEU A 48 4.22 83.47 12.02
C LEU A 48 3.14 82.75 11.17
N LYS A 49 2.71 83.35 10.05
CA LYS A 49 1.82 82.69 9.08
C LYS A 49 2.43 81.41 8.52
N VAL A 50 3.70 81.46 8.10
CA VAL A 50 4.43 80.29 7.59
C VAL A 50 4.51 79.20 8.65
N SER A 51 4.79 79.56 9.90
CA SER A 51 4.90 78.61 11.02
C SER A 51 3.58 77.91 11.33
N ILE A 52 2.46 78.66 11.34
CA ILE A 52 1.12 78.10 11.54
C ILE A 52 0.76 77.16 10.38
N ASN A 53 1.03 77.56 9.14
CA ASN A 53 0.77 76.75 7.95
C ASN A 53 1.59 75.46 7.96
N LEU A 54 2.89 75.55 8.28
CA LEU A 54 3.76 74.40 8.41
C LEU A 54 3.26 73.43 9.48
N THR A 55 2.85 73.95 10.64
CA THR A 55 2.31 73.13 11.74
C THR A 55 1.00 72.46 11.35
N ALA A 56 0.09 73.18 10.68
CA ALA A 56 -1.17 72.63 10.18
C ALA A 56 -0.93 71.50 9.16
N HIS A 57 0.00 71.69 8.21
CA HIS A 57 0.38 70.66 7.26
C HIS A 57 1.07 69.46 7.91
N ASN A 58 1.93 69.67 8.92
CA ASN A 58 2.57 68.58 9.64
C ASN A 58 1.56 67.76 10.45
N LYS A 59 0.62 68.41 11.15
CA LYS A 59 -0.48 67.74 11.85
C LYS A 59 -1.33 66.93 10.88
N ALA A 60 -1.66 67.51 9.73
CA ALA A 60 -2.43 66.83 8.70
C ALA A 60 -1.66 65.64 8.08
N ARG A 61 -0.36 65.77 7.87
CA ARG A 61 0.50 64.69 7.36
C ARG A 61 0.56 63.52 8.32
N VAL A 62 0.72 63.77 9.63
CA VAL A 62 0.72 62.71 10.64
C VAL A 62 -0.64 62.00 10.69
N GLY A 63 -1.74 62.77 10.63
CA GLY A 63 -3.09 62.20 10.53
C GLY A 63 -3.30 61.36 9.26
N ALA A 64 -2.86 61.87 8.11
CA ALA A 64 -2.92 61.14 6.84
C ALA A 64 -2.13 59.83 6.91
N LEU A 65 -0.89 59.85 7.42
CA LEU A 65 -0.07 58.65 7.55
C LEU A 65 -0.71 57.61 8.48
N ALA A 66 -1.32 58.04 9.60
CA ALA A 66 -2.06 57.16 10.48
C ALA A 66 -3.26 56.50 9.78
N LEU A 67 -4.06 57.27 9.02
CA LEU A 67 -5.18 56.74 8.23
C LEU A 67 -4.72 55.82 7.08
N THR A 68 -3.58 56.10 6.47
CA THR A 68 -3.00 55.24 5.42
C THR A 68 -2.52 53.92 6.02
N ASN A 69 -1.80 53.95 7.15
CA ASN A 69 -1.36 52.76 7.88
C ASN A 69 -2.55 51.93 8.37
N GLU A 70 -3.54 52.56 9.02
CA GLU A 70 -4.76 51.91 9.50
C GLU A 70 -5.44 51.10 8.38
N ARG A 71 -5.65 51.71 7.21
CA ARG A 71 -6.25 51.00 6.08
C ARG A 71 -5.32 49.93 5.52
N MET A 72 -4.01 50.14 5.51
CA MET A 72 -3.07 49.12 5.06
C MET A 72 -3.10 47.88 5.94
N GLU A 73 -3.12 48.05 7.26
CA GLU A 73 -3.23 46.94 8.21
C GLU A 73 -4.60 46.23 8.11
N PHE A 74 -5.67 46.98 7.86
CA PHE A 74 -6.98 46.37 7.57
C PHE A 74 -6.90 45.46 6.34
N ILE A 75 -6.35 45.93 5.21
CA ILE A 75 -6.26 45.11 3.99
C ILE A 75 -5.36 43.89 4.23
N ARG A 76 -4.24 44.04 4.96
CA ARG A 76 -3.35 42.93 5.35
C ARG A 76 -4.00 41.87 6.24
N SER A 77 -5.08 42.22 6.94
CA SER A 77 -5.81 41.28 7.80
C SER A 77 -6.84 40.41 7.05
N LEU A 78 -7.11 40.72 5.78
CA LEU A 78 -8.05 39.96 4.95
C LEU A 78 -7.36 38.72 4.37
N SER A 79 -8.14 37.66 4.10
CA SER A 79 -7.64 36.53 3.31
C SER A 79 -7.36 36.97 1.87
N PHE A 80 -6.44 36.28 1.18
CA PHE A 80 -6.00 36.66 -0.15
C PHE A 80 -7.17 36.80 -1.14
N ALA A 81 -8.15 35.89 -1.09
CA ALA A 81 -9.36 35.93 -1.92
C ALA A 81 -10.19 37.22 -1.71
N ASN A 82 -10.22 37.75 -0.48
CA ASN A 82 -11.03 38.92 -0.12
C ASN A 82 -10.30 40.25 -0.36
N ILE A 83 -9.05 40.24 -0.81
CA ILE A 83 -8.31 41.44 -1.20
C ILE A 83 -8.72 41.83 -2.63
N GLY A 84 -9.63 42.79 -2.72
CA GLY A 84 -10.11 43.35 -3.98
C GLY A 84 -10.97 44.59 -3.74
N THR A 85 -11.17 45.41 -4.77
CA THR A 85 -11.96 46.65 -4.65
C THR A 85 -13.34 46.53 -5.27
N GLN A 86 -14.30 47.29 -4.74
CA GLN A 86 -15.66 47.36 -5.28
C GLN A 86 -15.60 47.93 -6.70
N GLY A 87 -16.04 47.15 -7.68
CA GLY A 87 -15.97 47.51 -9.10
C GLY A 87 -14.56 47.50 -9.69
N GLY A 88 -13.55 46.94 -8.99
CA GLY A 88 -12.19 46.76 -9.50
C GLY A 88 -11.91 45.34 -10.01
N LEU A 89 -10.67 45.14 -10.44
CA LEU A 89 -10.10 43.86 -10.87
C LEU A 89 -8.73 43.71 -10.18
N PRO A 90 -8.60 42.94 -9.08
CA PRO A 90 -9.57 41.98 -8.55
C PRO A 90 -10.78 42.63 -7.85
N ALA A 91 -11.94 41.99 -8.00
CA ALA A 91 -13.19 42.41 -7.36
C ALA A 91 -13.16 42.07 -5.86
N GLY A 92 -13.73 42.93 -5.04
CA GLY A 92 -13.90 42.69 -3.60
C GLY A 92 -14.70 43.78 -2.91
N ASP A 93 -14.73 43.73 -1.58
CA ASP A 93 -15.60 44.61 -0.77
C ASP A 93 -14.96 45.95 -0.39
N ILE A 94 -13.69 46.20 -0.76
CA ILE A 94 -12.98 47.42 -0.38
C ILE A 94 -13.41 48.58 -1.29
N PRO A 95 -13.95 49.70 -0.77
CA PRO A 95 -14.28 50.85 -1.61
C PRO A 95 -13.00 51.46 -2.22
N GLN A 96 -13.02 51.81 -3.50
CA GLN A 96 -11.87 52.43 -4.18
C GLN A 96 -11.55 53.84 -3.67
N GLN A 97 -12.55 54.55 -3.13
CA GLN A 97 -12.41 55.87 -2.56
C GLN A 97 -13.27 56.05 -1.31
N GLU A 98 -12.77 56.79 -0.34
CA GLU A 98 -13.52 57.15 0.86
C GLU A 98 -13.08 58.52 1.41
N THR A 99 -14.05 59.28 1.92
CA THR A 99 -13.80 60.59 2.56
C THR A 99 -13.87 60.44 4.06
N ILE A 100 -12.83 60.92 4.75
CA ILE A 100 -12.66 60.75 6.20
C ILE A 100 -12.39 62.12 6.82
N VAL A 101 -13.05 62.42 7.94
CA VAL A 101 -12.78 63.66 8.69
C VAL A 101 -12.06 63.29 9.98
N LEU A 102 -10.82 63.75 10.15
CA LEU A 102 -10.02 63.54 11.36
C LEU A 102 -9.51 64.88 11.88
N ASN A 103 -9.86 65.21 13.14
CA ASN A 103 -9.49 66.47 13.80
C ASN A 103 -9.91 67.74 13.01
N GLY A 104 -11.07 67.69 12.34
CA GLY A 104 -11.60 68.80 11.53
C GLY A 104 -10.95 68.97 10.15
N ILE A 105 -10.07 68.04 9.74
CA ILE A 105 -9.45 68.02 8.41
C ILE A 105 -10.12 66.90 7.60
N THR A 106 -10.57 67.24 6.40
CA THR A 106 -11.10 66.26 5.46
C THR A 106 -9.97 65.64 4.64
N TYR A 107 -9.95 64.32 4.61
CA TYR A 107 -9.02 63.50 3.83
C TYR A 107 -9.81 62.72 2.78
N LEU A 108 -9.24 62.56 1.60
CA LEU A 108 -9.69 61.62 0.58
C LEU A 108 -8.68 60.47 0.51
N ARG A 109 -9.13 59.26 0.83
CA ARG A 109 -8.34 58.03 0.76
C ARG A 109 -8.74 57.28 -0.50
N GLU A 110 -7.75 56.95 -1.32
CA GLU A 110 -7.87 56.18 -2.55
C GLU A 110 -7.16 54.84 -2.35
N ILE A 111 -7.82 53.74 -2.69
CA ILE A 111 -7.27 52.38 -2.62
C ILE A 111 -7.23 51.81 -4.03
N ILE A 112 -6.04 51.36 -4.43
CA ILE A 112 -5.79 50.68 -5.70
C ILE A 112 -5.25 49.29 -5.36
N ILE A 113 -5.85 48.26 -5.94
CA ILE A 113 -5.42 46.87 -5.81
C ILE A 113 -5.41 46.31 -7.22
N ASP A 114 -4.23 45.85 -7.66
CA ASP A 114 -4.03 45.27 -8.98
C ASP A 114 -3.38 43.89 -8.81
N ASN A 115 -3.76 42.95 -9.68
CA ASN A 115 -2.99 41.73 -9.88
C ASN A 115 -1.70 42.06 -10.62
N VAL A 116 -0.59 41.41 -10.26
CA VAL A 116 0.73 41.61 -10.87
C VAL A 116 1.23 40.29 -11.42
N ASP A 117 1.66 40.35 -12.68
CA ASP A 117 2.38 39.32 -13.44
C ASP A 117 3.90 39.53 -13.22
N ALA A 118 4.59 38.54 -12.66
CA ALA A 118 5.96 38.62 -12.18
C ALA A 118 6.89 37.79 -13.09
N PRO A 119 8.08 38.31 -13.46
CA PRO A 119 8.97 37.65 -14.42
C PRO A 119 9.63 36.34 -13.92
N GLU A 120 9.38 35.94 -12.68
CA GLU A 120 10.05 34.83 -12.01
C GLU A 120 9.68 33.44 -12.57
N ASP A 121 8.46 33.23 -13.07
CA ASP A 121 8.01 31.96 -13.69
C ASP A 121 7.49 32.11 -15.14
N GLY A 122 7.57 33.31 -15.69
CA GLY A 122 7.20 33.62 -17.08
C GLY A 122 6.47 34.95 -17.13
N LEU A 123 5.85 35.29 -18.25
CA LEU A 123 4.97 36.46 -18.34
C LEU A 123 3.85 36.15 -19.33
N GLY A 124 2.63 36.57 -19.01
CA GLY A 124 1.48 36.47 -19.90
C GLY A 124 1.18 35.05 -20.40
N VAL A 125 1.48 34.78 -21.67
CA VAL A 125 1.22 33.47 -22.29
C VAL A 125 2.37 32.47 -22.12
N ASP A 126 3.55 32.98 -21.75
CA ASP A 126 4.77 32.18 -21.56
C ASP A 126 4.99 31.82 -20.08
N ASP A 127 3.99 32.09 -19.24
CA ASP A 127 3.88 31.73 -17.83
C ASP A 127 3.90 30.20 -17.62
N GLU A 128 4.75 29.70 -16.71
CA GLU A 128 4.98 28.27 -16.48
C GLU A 128 3.71 27.52 -16.09
N ASN A 129 2.79 28.18 -15.37
CA ASN A 129 1.58 27.57 -14.84
C ASN A 129 0.27 28.13 -15.44
N SER A 130 0.39 29.08 -16.38
CA SER A 130 -0.68 29.82 -17.05
C SER A 130 -1.56 30.65 -16.10
N ILE A 131 -1.01 31.15 -14.99
CA ILE A 131 -1.68 32.07 -14.06
C ILE A 131 -0.87 33.37 -13.99
N PRO A 132 -1.14 34.38 -14.86
CA PRO A 132 -0.33 35.62 -14.91
C PRO A 132 -0.53 36.58 -13.72
N ALA A 133 -0.99 36.08 -12.58
CA ALA A 133 -1.45 36.88 -11.45
C ALA A 133 -0.82 36.38 -10.15
N ASP A 134 0.51 36.47 -10.09
CA ASP A 134 1.36 35.98 -9.01
C ASP A 134 0.98 36.53 -7.64
N TYR A 135 0.73 37.83 -7.59
CA TYR A 135 0.46 38.52 -6.34
C TYR A 135 -0.41 39.76 -6.53
N LYS A 136 -0.99 40.22 -5.44
CA LYS A 136 -1.79 41.45 -5.41
C LYS A 136 -0.94 42.60 -4.88
N ARG A 137 -0.83 43.67 -5.66
CA ARG A 137 -0.19 44.91 -5.23
C ARG A 137 -1.25 45.89 -4.76
N MET A 138 -1.17 46.25 -3.48
CA MET A 138 -2.07 47.22 -2.86
C MET A 138 -1.37 48.55 -2.65
N LYS A 139 -2.04 49.64 -3.02
CA LYS A 139 -1.62 51.01 -2.80
C LYS A 139 -2.74 51.80 -2.12
N VAL A 140 -2.46 52.30 -0.92
CA VAL A 140 -3.35 53.22 -0.22
C VAL A 140 -2.75 54.61 -0.28
N LYS A 141 -3.49 55.57 -0.80
CA LYS A 141 -3.09 56.97 -0.94
C LYS A 141 -4.08 57.85 -0.18
N THR A 142 -3.58 58.68 0.72
CA THR A 142 -4.41 59.64 1.46
C THR A 142 -4.00 61.05 1.09
N SER A 143 -4.97 61.87 0.70
CA SER A 143 -4.78 63.25 0.28
C SER A 143 -5.56 64.22 1.18
N TRP A 144 -5.01 65.41 1.37
CA TRP A 144 -5.64 66.49 2.13
C TRP A 144 -5.30 67.85 1.53
N THR A 145 -6.20 68.82 1.71
CA THR A 145 -6.05 70.18 1.19
C THR A 145 -6.11 71.18 2.32
N ILE A 146 -5.07 72.00 2.46
CA ILE A 146 -5.04 73.13 3.41
C ILE A 146 -4.66 74.37 2.62
N GLN A 147 -5.46 75.44 2.74
CA GLN A 147 -5.23 76.74 2.09
C GLN A 147 -4.95 76.63 0.58
N GLY A 148 -5.73 75.81 -0.12
CA GLY A 148 -5.61 75.60 -1.57
C GLY A 148 -4.43 74.71 -2.00
N THR A 149 -3.60 74.23 -1.07
CA THR A 149 -2.50 73.30 -1.38
C THR A 149 -2.88 71.87 -1.00
N THR A 150 -2.97 71.00 -2.00
CA THR A 150 -3.17 69.56 -1.80
C THR A 150 -1.84 68.85 -1.56
N LYS A 151 -1.79 68.00 -0.54
CA LYS A 151 -0.65 67.11 -0.25
C LYS A 151 -1.15 65.68 -0.13
N THR A 152 -0.24 64.72 -0.32
CA THR A 152 -0.56 63.30 -0.30
C THR A 152 0.50 62.51 0.46
N VAL A 153 0.11 61.33 0.92
CA VAL A 153 0.98 60.25 1.40
C VAL A 153 0.46 58.95 0.80
N SER A 154 1.35 58.00 0.52
CA SER A 154 0.94 56.68 0.03
C SER A 154 1.80 55.58 0.61
N LEU A 155 1.19 54.42 0.83
CA LEU A 155 1.85 53.15 1.14
C LEU A 155 1.57 52.18 0.01
N VAL A 156 2.58 51.36 -0.31
CA VAL A 156 2.48 50.25 -1.26
C VAL A 156 2.93 49.00 -0.53
N SER A 157 2.23 47.90 -0.74
CA SER A 157 2.59 46.59 -0.22
C SER A 157 2.13 45.54 -1.21
N ASP A 158 2.88 44.45 -1.27
CA ASP A 158 2.51 43.28 -2.06
C ASP A 158 1.98 42.19 -1.11
N VAL A 159 1.04 41.39 -1.58
CA VAL A 159 0.49 40.23 -0.87
C VAL A 159 0.51 39.05 -1.82
N VAL A 160 1.21 37.99 -1.44
CA VAL A 160 1.24 36.72 -2.16
C VAL A 160 0.17 35.78 -1.60
N PRO A 161 -0.45 34.92 -2.42
CA PRO A 161 -1.35 33.90 -1.90
C PRO A 161 -0.61 32.95 -0.95
N PRO A 162 -1.22 32.53 0.16
CA PRO A 162 -0.61 31.53 1.03
C PRO A 162 -0.57 30.17 0.30
N GLY A 163 0.62 29.57 0.21
CA GLY A 163 0.87 28.33 -0.53
C GLY A 163 1.61 28.60 -1.84
N ILE A 164 1.20 27.90 -2.90
CA ILE A 164 1.65 28.15 -4.28
C ILE A 164 0.63 29.08 -4.96
N GLU A 165 1.11 29.83 -5.94
CA GLU A 165 0.36 30.76 -6.78
C GLU A 165 -1.03 30.24 -7.24
N THR A 166 -2.07 30.98 -6.88
CA THR A 166 -3.44 30.79 -7.37
C THR A 166 -4.23 32.11 -7.32
N ASN A 167 -5.30 32.21 -8.13
CA ASN A 167 -6.19 33.38 -8.15
C ASN A 167 -7.03 33.59 -6.87
N ASP A 168 -7.34 32.51 -6.14
CA ASP A 168 -8.33 32.50 -5.04
C ASP A 168 -7.74 32.05 -3.69
N GLY A 169 -6.41 31.93 -3.57
CA GLY A 169 -5.79 31.16 -2.48
C GLY A 169 -5.99 29.65 -2.66
N GLY A 170 -5.40 28.83 -1.79
CA GLY A 170 -5.46 27.38 -1.95
C GLY A 170 -4.52 26.62 -1.04
N GLY A 171 -4.46 25.31 -1.24
CA GLY A 171 -3.47 24.44 -0.59
C GLY A 171 -2.66 23.68 -1.62
N SER A 172 -1.53 23.13 -1.17
CA SER A 172 -0.67 22.31 -2.02
C SER A 172 -0.84 20.83 -1.68
N ILE A 173 -0.68 19.99 -2.68
CA ILE A 173 -0.83 18.54 -2.60
C ILE A 173 0.48 17.92 -3.04
N VAL A 174 1.04 17.06 -2.19
CA VAL A 174 2.17 16.20 -2.55
C VAL A 174 1.66 14.78 -2.69
N MET A 175 1.79 14.22 -3.88
CA MET A 175 1.42 12.85 -4.18
C MET A 175 2.69 12.03 -4.39
N ASN A 176 2.81 10.92 -3.66
CA ASN A 176 3.92 9.99 -3.79
C ASN A 176 3.40 8.66 -4.33
N VAL A 177 4.03 8.14 -5.36
CA VAL A 177 3.72 6.82 -5.91
C VAL A 177 4.98 5.96 -5.88
N PHE A 178 4.89 4.82 -5.20
CA PHE A 178 5.97 3.86 -5.03
C PHE A 178 5.48 2.42 -5.19
N ASN A 179 6.43 1.49 -5.36
CA ASN A 179 6.19 0.07 -5.58
C ASN A 179 6.15 -0.73 -4.27
N GLN A 180 6.03 -2.07 -4.31
CA GLN A 180 5.93 -2.88 -3.08
C GLN A 180 7.14 -2.68 -2.15
N ILE A 181 8.33 -2.51 -2.73
CA ILE A 181 9.61 -2.35 -2.01
C ILE A 181 9.95 -0.89 -1.68
N GLY A 182 9.06 0.07 -1.95
CA GLY A 182 9.22 1.49 -1.61
C GLY A 182 10.02 2.32 -2.63
N GLU A 183 10.34 1.77 -3.79
CA GLU A 183 10.98 2.53 -4.87
C GLU A 183 9.95 3.37 -5.64
N ALA A 184 10.37 4.55 -6.08
CA ALA A 184 9.55 5.45 -6.87
C ALA A 184 9.06 4.80 -8.19
N VAL A 185 7.77 4.90 -8.47
CA VAL A 185 7.22 4.49 -9.77
C VAL A 185 7.16 5.70 -10.68
N THR A 186 8.14 5.81 -11.57
CA THR A 186 8.22 6.88 -12.57
C THR A 186 7.14 6.72 -13.64
N ASN A 187 6.69 7.81 -14.26
CA ASN A 187 5.71 7.79 -15.36
C ASN A 187 4.37 7.09 -15.03
N ALA A 188 4.02 6.96 -13.74
CA ALA A 188 2.67 6.60 -13.35
C ALA A 188 1.73 7.77 -13.68
N GLU A 189 0.55 7.50 -14.20
CA GLU A 189 -0.47 8.51 -14.44
C GLU A 189 -1.29 8.71 -13.16
N ILE A 190 -1.43 9.96 -12.73
CA ILE A 190 -2.28 10.37 -11.62
C ILE A 190 -3.41 11.25 -12.17
N THR A 191 -4.64 10.88 -11.85
CA THR A 191 -5.84 11.65 -12.15
C THR A 191 -6.44 12.16 -10.84
N ILE A 192 -6.66 13.47 -10.74
CA ILE A 192 -7.27 14.15 -9.60
C ILE A 192 -8.55 14.84 -10.06
N VAL A 193 -9.67 14.53 -9.40
CA VAL A 193 -10.97 15.10 -9.73
C VAL A 193 -11.66 15.67 -8.49
N ASN A 194 -12.37 16.78 -8.69
CA ASN A 194 -13.34 17.30 -7.75
C ASN A 194 -14.51 17.94 -8.51
N PRO A 195 -15.62 17.20 -8.71
CA PRO A 195 -16.75 17.68 -9.50
C PRO A 195 -17.60 18.71 -8.76
N SER A 196 -17.38 18.93 -7.46
CA SER A 196 -18.19 19.85 -6.64
C SER A 196 -17.69 21.30 -6.67
N ILE A 197 -16.49 21.55 -7.19
CA ILE A 197 -15.93 22.89 -7.39
C ILE A 197 -16.44 23.46 -8.72
N ILE A 198 -16.55 24.79 -8.84
CA ILE A 198 -16.95 25.47 -10.07
C ILE A 198 -15.86 26.50 -10.45
N PRO A 199 -15.15 26.33 -11.58
CA PRO A 199 -15.23 25.19 -12.51
C PRO A 199 -14.73 23.87 -11.86
N PRO A 200 -15.21 22.70 -12.31
CA PRO A 200 -14.82 21.42 -11.74
C PRO A 200 -13.34 21.14 -11.99
N VAL A 201 -12.68 20.54 -10.99
CA VAL A 201 -11.29 20.08 -11.12
C VAL A 201 -11.29 18.71 -11.80
N SER A 202 -10.53 18.58 -12.88
CA SER A 202 -10.25 17.31 -13.54
C SER A 202 -8.89 17.41 -14.22
N ILE A 203 -7.87 16.84 -13.59
CA ILE A 203 -6.48 16.96 -14.01
C ILE A 203 -5.87 15.57 -14.09
N THR A 204 -5.17 15.30 -15.19
CA THR A 204 -4.35 14.10 -15.37
C THR A 204 -2.92 14.51 -15.66
N ARG A 205 -1.96 13.90 -14.96
CA ARG A 205 -0.52 14.17 -15.08
C ARG A 205 0.27 12.88 -14.92
N THR A 206 1.51 12.88 -15.39
CA THR A 206 2.46 11.78 -15.17
C THR A 206 3.43 12.14 -14.06
N MET A 207 3.75 11.16 -13.20
CA MET A 207 4.75 11.29 -12.15
C MET A 207 6.14 11.56 -12.71
N ASN A 208 6.92 12.37 -12.00
CA ASN A 208 8.33 12.61 -12.32
C ASN A 208 9.21 11.39 -12.01
N ASP A 209 10.52 11.50 -12.29
CA ASP A 209 11.49 10.42 -12.06
C ASP A 209 11.68 10.03 -10.59
N ASN A 210 11.20 10.85 -9.65
CA ASN A 210 11.20 10.56 -8.22
C ASN A 210 9.87 9.97 -7.73
N GLY A 211 8.90 9.71 -8.61
CA GLY A 211 7.57 9.21 -8.23
C GLY A 211 6.74 10.23 -7.46
N VAL A 212 7.06 11.52 -7.60
CA VAL A 212 6.40 12.62 -6.89
C VAL A 212 5.65 13.49 -7.88
N PHE A 213 4.45 13.92 -7.48
CA PHE A 213 3.69 14.96 -8.17
C PHE A 213 3.26 16.02 -7.16
N LEU A 214 3.54 17.27 -7.48
CA LEU A 214 3.13 18.44 -6.72
C LEU A 214 2.06 19.18 -7.52
N LEU A 215 0.93 19.48 -6.88
CA LEU A 215 -0.13 20.28 -7.47
C LEU A 215 -0.67 21.23 -6.42
N SER A 216 -1.10 22.41 -6.86
CA SER A 216 -1.89 23.31 -6.02
C SER A 216 -3.29 23.43 -6.56
N GLY A 217 -4.24 23.62 -5.64
CA GLY A 217 -5.63 23.69 -6.00
C GLY A 217 -6.48 24.39 -4.95
N PRO A 218 -7.75 24.69 -5.29
CA PRO A 218 -8.68 25.33 -4.38
C PRO A 218 -8.84 24.56 -3.07
N ALA A 219 -8.94 25.28 -1.96
CA ALA A 219 -9.26 24.66 -0.67
C ALA A 219 -10.68 24.10 -0.69
N ALA A 220 -10.81 22.77 -0.74
CA ALA A 220 -12.08 22.05 -0.79
C ALA A 220 -11.93 20.60 -0.31
N GLY A 221 -13.03 20.01 0.13
CA GLY A 221 -13.13 18.57 0.44
C GLY A 221 -13.42 17.73 -0.80
N ASN A 222 -13.46 16.40 -0.61
CA ASN A 222 -13.89 15.42 -1.63
C ASN A 222 -13.03 15.35 -2.90
N TYR A 223 -11.74 15.66 -2.81
CA TYR A 223 -10.82 15.36 -3.90
C TYR A 223 -10.62 13.85 -4.02
N GLN A 224 -10.78 13.35 -5.24
CA GLN A 224 -10.64 11.94 -5.58
C GLN A 224 -9.38 11.75 -6.41
N VAL A 225 -8.63 10.70 -6.12
CA VAL A 225 -7.42 10.33 -6.88
C VAL A 225 -7.56 8.92 -7.42
N SER A 226 -7.09 8.73 -8.65
CA SER A 226 -6.74 7.43 -9.20
C SER A 226 -5.32 7.47 -9.77
N VAL A 227 -4.56 6.40 -9.52
CA VAL A 227 -3.20 6.19 -10.02
C VAL A 227 -3.18 4.93 -10.87
N THR A 228 -2.65 5.05 -12.09
CA THR A 228 -2.54 3.93 -13.03
C THR A 228 -1.19 3.93 -13.74
N LYS A 229 -0.76 2.75 -14.18
CA LYS A 229 0.36 2.59 -15.11
C LYS A 229 0.14 1.28 -15.88
N THR A 230 0.39 1.28 -17.18
CA THR A 230 0.23 0.05 -17.99
C THR A 230 1.11 -1.07 -17.45
N GLY A 231 0.52 -2.24 -17.20
CA GLY A 231 1.21 -3.40 -16.62
C GLY A 231 1.35 -3.36 -15.09
N TYR A 232 0.79 -2.36 -14.41
CA TYR A 232 0.81 -2.23 -12.95
C TYR A 232 -0.61 -2.32 -12.38
N SER A 233 -0.71 -2.65 -11.09
CA SER A 233 -1.93 -2.49 -10.30
C SER A 233 -2.34 -1.03 -10.25
N THR A 234 -3.58 -0.77 -9.83
CA THR A 234 -4.12 0.58 -9.67
C THR A 234 -4.25 0.94 -8.21
N SER A 235 -4.27 2.23 -7.87
CA SER A 235 -4.54 2.68 -6.50
C SER A 235 -5.43 3.92 -6.54
N SER A 236 -6.44 3.97 -5.67
CA SER A 236 -7.46 5.02 -5.71
C SER A 236 -7.95 5.39 -4.31
N THR A 237 -8.59 6.54 -4.21
CA THR A 237 -9.43 6.89 -3.05
C THR A 237 -10.89 6.52 -3.31
N TYR A 238 -11.59 6.10 -2.27
CA TYR A 238 -12.98 5.66 -2.32
C TYR A 238 -13.91 6.66 -1.62
N GLY A 239 -15.13 6.76 -2.14
CA GLY A 239 -16.22 7.54 -1.54
C GLY A 239 -17.22 6.63 -0.84
N THR A 240 -18.05 7.22 0.02
CA THR A 240 -19.11 6.48 0.70
C THR A 240 -20.17 6.01 -0.29
N THR A 241 -20.50 4.73 -0.24
CA THR A 241 -21.59 4.09 -0.99
C THR A 241 -22.49 3.29 -0.03
N THR A 242 -23.51 2.63 -0.55
CA THR A 242 -24.33 1.69 0.26
C THR A 242 -23.54 0.46 0.71
N GLU A 243 -22.50 0.09 -0.03
CA GLU A 243 -21.62 -1.05 0.27
C GLU A 243 -20.42 -0.62 1.11
N ILE A 244 -19.87 0.57 0.84
CA ILE A 244 -18.69 1.14 1.52
C ILE A 244 -19.16 2.30 2.39
N VAL A 245 -19.43 2.05 3.67
CA VAL A 245 -19.85 3.09 4.62
C VAL A 245 -18.66 3.88 5.15
N THR A 246 -17.54 3.19 5.38
CA THR A 246 -16.28 3.79 5.85
C THR A 246 -15.19 3.54 4.82
N PRO A 247 -14.99 4.44 3.83
CA PRO A 247 -14.02 4.25 2.76
C PRO A 247 -12.58 4.25 3.28
N THR A 248 -11.71 3.44 2.68
CA THR A 248 -10.30 3.40 3.02
C THR A 248 -9.49 3.01 1.77
N PRO A 249 -8.62 3.88 1.23
CA PRO A 249 -8.42 5.28 1.60
C PRO A 249 -9.61 6.18 1.20
N GLU A 250 -10.06 7.07 2.08
CA GLU A 250 -11.13 8.05 1.77
C GLU A 250 -10.66 9.17 0.81
N HIS A 251 -11.61 9.87 0.17
CA HIS A 251 -11.35 11.14 -0.50
C HIS A 251 -10.73 12.17 0.46
N PHE A 252 -9.92 13.10 -0.04
CA PHE A 252 -9.14 14.00 0.83
C PHE A 252 -9.60 15.46 0.78
N LEU A 253 -9.18 16.21 1.80
CA LEU A 253 -9.43 17.63 1.98
C LEU A 253 -8.14 18.42 1.73
N ILE A 254 -8.26 19.49 0.95
CA ILE A 254 -7.26 20.55 0.81
C ILE A 254 -7.69 21.74 1.67
N LEU A 255 -6.79 22.23 2.50
CA LEU A 255 -7.01 23.43 3.31
C LEU A 255 -6.12 24.57 2.79
N GLU A 256 -6.62 25.80 2.88
CA GLU A 256 -5.88 27.00 2.48
C GLU A 256 -4.57 27.14 3.28
N GLY A 257 -3.47 27.43 2.60
CA GLY A 257 -2.13 27.58 3.18
C GLY A 257 -1.46 26.29 3.67
N ASN A 258 -2.11 25.13 3.53
CA ASN A 258 -1.59 23.85 4.02
C ASN A 258 -1.07 22.98 2.87
N VAL A 259 -0.08 22.14 3.19
CA VAL A 259 0.40 21.06 2.32
C VAL A 259 -0.22 19.74 2.77
N LYS A 260 -0.97 19.09 1.88
CA LYS A 260 -1.52 17.74 2.10
C LYS A 260 -0.67 16.71 1.35
N SER A 261 -0.06 15.78 2.08
CA SER A 261 0.64 14.64 1.48
C SER A 261 -0.25 13.41 1.41
N LYS A 262 -0.21 12.67 0.30
CA LYS A 262 -0.83 11.35 0.17
C LYS A 262 0.07 10.41 -0.63
N SER A 263 0.01 9.14 -0.28
CA SER A 263 0.85 8.09 -0.82
C SER A 263 0.00 7.00 -1.43
N PHE A 264 0.42 6.50 -2.58
CA PHE A 264 -0.25 5.42 -3.30
C PHE A 264 0.78 4.37 -3.69
N GLN A 265 0.42 3.11 -3.53
CA GLN A 265 1.29 2.00 -3.90
C GLN A 265 0.72 1.31 -5.13
N ILE A 266 1.55 1.17 -6.17
CA ILE A 266 1.24 0.36 -7.35
C ILE A 266 2.48 -0.43 -7.74
N ASP A 267 2.31 -1.65 -8.22
CA ASP A 267 3.43 -2.44 -8.74
C ASP A 267 2.98 -3.30 -9.91
N LYS A 268 3.91 -3.95 -10.59
CA LYS A 268 3.62 -4.82 -11.72
C LYS A 268 2.60 -5.89 -11.33
N VAL A 269 1.60 -6.08 -12.20
CA VAL A 269 0.61 -7.13 -12.00
C VAL A 269 1.20 -8.53 -12.22
N SER A 270 0.62 -9.50 -11.55
CA SER A 270 1.05 -10.89 -11.54
C SER A 270 0.00 -11.80 -12.17
N SER A 271 0.37 -13.07 -12.33
CA SER A 271 -0.54 -14.13 -12.78
C SER A 271 -0.48 -15.31 -11.83
N LYS A 272 -1.61 -16.00 -11.67
CA LYS A 272 -1.72 -17.18 -10.80
C LYS A 272 -2.50 -18.28 -11.49
N THR A 273 -2.00 -19.50 -11.45
CA THR A 273 -2.75 -20.71 -11.83
C THR A 273 -3.22 -21.41 -10.56
N ILE A 274 -4.52 -21.68 -10.46
CA ILE A 274 -5.09 -22.51 -9.39
C ILE A 274 -5.40 -23.89 -9.97
N GLN A 275 -5.03 -24.93 -9.24
CA GLN A 275 -5.29 -26.33 -9.58
C GLN A 275 -6.09 -27.00 -8.45
N SER A 276 -7.06 -27.85 -8.77
CA SER A 276 -7.89 -28.57 -7.80
C SER A 276 -7.73 -30.08 -7.94
N TYR A 277 -7.51 -30.75 -6.80
CA TYR A 277 -7.36 -32.20 -6.68
C TYR A 277 -8.24 -32.73 -5.54
N THR A 278 -8.63 -34.00 -5.58
CA THR A 278 -9.08 -34.68 -4.35
C THR A 278 -7.86 -35.01 -3.49
N PHE A 279 -8.03 -35.05 -2.18
CA PHE A 279 -6.94 -35.34 -1.25
C PHE A 279 -6.85 -36.85 -0.97
N ALA A 280 -5.68 -37.44 -1.19
CA ALA A 280 -5.28 -38.76 -0.69
C ALA A 280 -6.34 -39.87 -0.90
N THR A 281 -6.82 -40.03 -2.13
CA THR A 281 -7.80 -41.05 -2.52
C THR A 281 -7.12 -42.42 -2.67
N ALA A 282 -7.73 -43.46 -2.09
CA ALA A 282 -7.24 -44.83 -2.20
C ALA A 282 -7.39 -45.38 -3.63
N ASN A 283 -6.32 -45.98 -4.13
CA ASN A 283 -6.24 -46.60 -5.45
C ASN A 283 -5.61 -47.99 -5.32
N THR A 284 -5.95 -48.88 -6.24
CA THR A 284 -5.34 -50.20 -6.34
C THR A 284 -5.00 -50.49 -7.80
N TRP A 285 -3.73 -50.76 -8.06
CA TRP A 285 -3.29 -51.35 -9.31
C TRP A 285 -3.24 -52.86 -9.11
N VAL A 286 -3.91 -53.64 -9.96
CA VAL A 286 -3.99 -55.09 -9.86
C VAL A 286 -3.72 -55.72 -11.22
N ASP A 287 -3.03 -56.86 -11.24
CA ASP A 287 -2.95 -57.75 -12.40
C ASP A 287 -3.50 -59.11 -11.98
N PHE A 288 -4.51 -59.59 -12.70
CA PHE A 288 -5.11 -60.92 -12.53
C PHE A 288 -4.47 -61.95 -13.47
N PHE A 289 -3.44 -61.56 -14.22
CA PHE A 289 -2.80 -62.39 -15.23
C PHE A 289 -3.80 -62.96 -16.26
N ASP A 290 -4.84 -62.19 -16.60
CA ASP A 290 -5.75 -62.52 -17.71
C ASP A 290 -5.10 -62.23 -19.08
N HIS A 291 -4.16 -61.27 -19.11
CA HIS A 291 -3.47 -60.77 -20.29
C HIS A 291 -2.05 -60.34 -19.93
N THR A 292 -1.19 -60.11 -20.94
CA THR A 292 0.21 -59.70 -20.76
C THR A 292 0.44 -58.19 -20.78
N ASP A 293 -0.62 -57.38 -20.86
CA ASP A 293 -0.57 -55.92 -20.99
C ASP A 293 0.05 -55.21 -19.77
N LYS A 294 0.02 -55.86 -18.61
CA LYS A 294 0.61 -55.38 -17.36
C LYS A 294 1.99 -55.96 -17.07
N LEU A 295 2.54 -56.76 -17.98
CA LEU A 295 3.87 -57.34 -17.89
C LEU A 295 4.84 -56.62 -18.83
N TRP A 296 5.90 -56.06 -18.26
CA TRP A 296 6.97 -55.43 -19.04
C TRP A 296 7.91 -56.46 -19.65
N VAL A 297 8.33 -57.44 -18.85
CA VAL A 297 9.23 -58.51 -19.28
C VAL A 297 8.87 -59.80 -18.58
N THR A 298 8.96 -60.90 -19.32
CA THR A 298 8.91 -62.26 -18.81
C THR A 298 10.12 -63.03 -19.32
N ALA A 299 10.59 -63.99 -18.54
CA ALA A 299 11.58 -64.96 -18.97
C ALA A 299 11.17 -66.32 -18.42
N THR A 300 11.07 -67.32 -19.31
CA THR A 300 10.69 -68.71 -18.99
C THR A 300 9.43 -68.83 -18.13
N THR A 301 8.52 -67.85 -18.24
CA THR A 301 7.19 -67.82 -17.63
C THR A 301 6.13 -67.53 -18.69
N THR A 302 4.92 -68.02 -18.47
CA THR A 302 3.77 -67.78 -19.35
C THR A 302 2.50 -67.67 -18.51
N ILE A 303 1.45 -67.10 -19.11
CA ILE A 303 0.12 -67.13 -18.52
C ILE A 303 -0.59 -68.39 -19.02
N GLU A 304 -1.05 -69.23 -18.11
CA GLU A 304 -1.84 -70.42 -18.38
C GLU A 304 -3.03 -70.50 -17.42
N SER A 305 -4.23 -70.71 -17.96
CA SER A 305 -5.47 -70.84 -17.16
C SER A 305 -5.73 -69.73 -16.13
N GLY A 306 -5.28 -68.50 -16.42
CA GLY A 306 -5.43 -67.34 -15.52
C GLY A 306 -4.40 -67.28 -14.38
N ALA A 307 -3.27 -67.96 -14.53
CA ALA A 307 -2.15 -67.87 -13.60
C ALA A 307 -0.84 -67.66 -14.36
N LEU A 308 0.08 -66.91 -13.76
CA LEU A 308 1.48 -66.89 -14.19
C LEU A 308 2.18 -68.16 -13.69
N VAL A 309 2.74 -68.91 -14.62
CA VAL A 309 3.43 -70.19 -14.39
C VAL A 309 4.78 -70.22 -15.10
N LEU A 310 5.62 -71.21 -14.78
CA LEU A 310 6.82 -71.53 -15.57
C LEU A 310 6.39 -72.05 -16.95
N GLN A 311 7.14 -71.72 -17.99
CA GLN A 311 6.93 -72.31 -19.31
C GLN A 311 7.19 -73.83 -19.26
N ASP A 312 6.44 -74.59 -20.05
CA ASP A 312 6.66 -76.02 -20.27
C ASP A 312 7.34 -76.24 -21.63
N ASP A 313 8.28 -77.19 -21.68
CA ASP A 313 8.85 -77.72 -22.93
C ASP A 313 8.74 -79.25 -22.92
N ASP A 314 7.81 -79.77 -23.74
CA ASP A 314 7.52 -81.21 -23.90
C ASP A 314 7.20 -81.95 -22.58
N GLY A 315 6.41 -81.32 -21.70
CA GLY A 315 6.01 -81.89 -20.41
C GLY A 315 7.04 -81.74 -19.28
N SER A 316 8.05 -80.88 -19.46
CA SER A 316 9.01 -80.47 -18.45
C SER A 316 8.99 -78.95 -18.27
N TYR A 317 8.63 -78.47 -17.07
CA TYR A 317 8.75 -77.06 -16.71
C TYR A 317 10.21 -76.60 -16.64
N TYR A 318 10.48 -75.36 -17.06
CA TYR A 318 11.79 -74.73 -16.84
C TYR A 318 12.07 -74.60 -15.33
N PRO A 319 13.32 -74.82 -14.86
CA PRO A 319 13.64 -74.83 -13.43
C PRO A 319 13.51 -73.45 -12.75
N SER A 320 13.53 -72.36 -13.53
CA SER A 320 13.38 -71.00 -13.04
C SER A 320 12.86 -70.08 -14.14
N GLY A 321 12.11 -69.05 -13.75
CA GLY A 321 11.67 -67.97 -14.60
C GLY A 321 11.20 -66.77 -13.77
N TYR A 322 10.97 -65.64 -14.43
CA TYR A 322 10.50 -64.45 -13.76
C TYR A 322 9.52 -63.65 -14.62
N ALA A 323 8.77 -62.76 -13.97
CA ALA A 323 7.97 -61.74 -14.62
C ALA A 323 8.11 -60.41 -13.87
N GLN A 324 8.17 -59.31 -14.62
CA GLN A 324 8.14 -57.96 -14.08
C GLN A 324 6.91 -57.22 -14.59
N SER A 325 6.24 -56.47 -13.71
CA SER A 325 5.15 -55.59 -14.10
C SER A 325 5.64 -54.42 -14.95
N VAL A 326 4.73 -53.78 -15.67
CA VAL A 326 4.90 -52.38 -16.10
C VAL A 326 5.06 -51.47 -14.87
N SER A 327 5.58 -50.25 -15.07
CA SER A 327 5.72 -49.28 -13.97
C SER A 327 4.35 -48.89 -13.40
N VAL A 328 4.23 -48.98 -12.07
CA VAL A 328 3.11 -48.42 -11.31
C VAL A 328 3.53 -47.03 -10.83
N SER A 329 2.78 -46.00 -11.22
CA SER A 329 3.05 -44.61 -10.84
C SER A 329 1.77 -43.78 -10.89
N HIS A 330 1.77 -42.63 -10.19
CA HIS A 330 0.72 -41.62 -10.30
C HIS A 330 1.33 -40.21 -10.26
N PRO A 331 0.92 -39.26 -11.14
CA PRO A 331 1.50 -37.90 -11.18
C PRO A 331 1.38 -37.11 -9.87
N LYS A 332 0.42 -37.49 -9.03
CA LYS A 332 0.15 -36.94 -7.70
C LYS A 332 0.07 -38.05 -6.67
N LEU A 333 1.09 -38.92 -6.63
CA LEU A 333 1.22 -39.95 -5.61
C LEU A 333 1.37 -39.26 -4.24
N TYR A 334 0.62 -39.75 -3.26
CA TYR A 334 0.67 -39.24 -1.88
C TYR A 334 1.39 -40.22 -0.97
N GLU A 335 1.11 -41.52 -1.10
CA GLU A 335 1.67 -42.55 -0.22
C GLU A 335 1.52 -43.94 -0.87
N TRP A 336 2.53 -44.79 -0.81
CA TRP A 336 2.38 -46.23 -1.10
C TRP A 336 1.76 -46.93 0.10
N GLN A 337 0.90 -47.93 -0.09
CA GLN A 337 0.27 -48.65 1.01
C GLN A 337 0.78 -50.08 1.12
N GLU A 338 0.21 -51.00 0.35
CA GLU A 338 0.54 -52.43 0.47
C GLU A 338 0.81 -53.04 -0.89
N PHE A 339 1.74 -53.99 -0.94
CA PHE A 339 1.87 -54.92 -2.04
C PHE A 339 1.45 -56.32 -1.58
N GLN A 340 0.51 -56.93 -2.31
CA GLN A 340 -0.08 -58.20 -1.96
C GLN A 340 -0.26 -59.09 -3.19
N TRP A 341 -0.34 -60.39 -2.98
CA TRP A 341 -0.55 -61.38 -4.04
C TRP A 341 -1.31 -62.60 -3.52
N ASN A 342 -1.92 -63.33 -4.46
CA ASN A 342 -2.45 -64.67 -4.25
C ASN A 342 -1.70 -65.66 -5.14
N HIS A 343 -1.23 -66.75 -4.54
CA HIS A 343 -0.45 -67.76 -5.24
C HIS A 343 -0.66 -69.17 -4.68
N ALA A 344 -0.26 -70.17 -5.44
CA ALA A 344 -0.17 -71.55 -4.99
C ALA A 344 1.25 -72.09 -5.24
N THR A 345 1.75 -72.84 -4.26
CA THR A 345 3.00 -73.60 -4.36
C THR A 345 2.71 -75.06 -4.02
N SER A 346 3.34 -75.97 -4.75
CA SER A 346 3.42 -77.40 -4.43
C SER A 346 4.75 -77.70 -3.71
N SER A 347 4.92 -78.94 -3.24
CA SER A 347 6.26 -79.39 -2.81
C SER A 347 7.27 -79.17 -3.92
N GLU A 348 8.47 -78.71 -3.58
CA GLU A 348 9.57 -78.47 -4.54
C GLU A 348 9.42 -77.24 -5.44
N THR A 349 8.42 -76.40 -5.21
CA THR A 349 8.27 -75.10 -5.89
C THR A 349 8.43 -73.93 -4.92
N VAL A 350 8.96 -72.80 -5.41
CA VAL A 350 9.12 -71.57 -4.63
C VAL A 350 8.78 -70.36 -5.50
N ILE A 351 8.09 -69.38 -4.90
CA ILE A 351 7.86 -68.05 -5.48
C ILE A 351 8.48 -66.99 -4.56
N ILE A 352 9.26 -66.08 -5.14
CA ILE A 352 9.84 -64.93 -4.45
C ILE A 352 9.39 -63.64 -5.14
N TYR A 353 9.00 -62.65 -4.34
CA TYR A 353 8.57 -61.33 -4.81
C TYR A 353 9.53 -60.24 -4.39
N GLN A 354 9.74 -59.24 -5.25
CA GLN A 354 10.54 -58.06 -4.96
C GLN A 354 9.86 -56.82 -5.53
N VAL A 355 10.07 -55.68 -4.88
CA VAL A 355 9.66 -54.36 -5.39
C VAL A 355 10.89 -53.67 -5.95
N LEU A 356 10.82 -53.27 -7.22
CA LEU A 356 11.90 -52.61 -7.93
C LEU A 356 11.62 -51.11 -8.01
N TYR A 357 12.69 -50.32 -8.03
CA TYR A 357 12.64 -48.88 -8.31
C TYR A 357 13.52 -48.53 -9.51
N ASN A 358 13.21 -47.40 -10.14
CA ASN A 358 13.97 -46.88 -11.26
C ASN A 358 15.23 -46.16 -10.77
N THR A 359 16.40 -46.67 -11.14
CA THR A 359 17.70 -46.06 -10.82
C THR A 359 18.12 -44.95 -11.80
N GLY A 360 17.28 -44.65 -12.79
CA GLY A 360 17.51 -43.69 -13.88
C GLY A 360 18.01 -44.34 -15.17
N SER A 361 18.70 -45.48 -15.09
CA SER A 361 19.16 -46.25 -16.25
C SER A 361 18.65 -47.70 -16.29
N ASP A 362 18.23 -48.24 -15.14
CA ASP A 362 17.77 -49.62 -14.99
C ASP A 362 16.84 -49.77 -13.77
N TRP A 363 16.27 -50.96 -13.57
CA TRP A 363 15.45 -51.33 -12.43
C TRP A 363 16.22 -52.21 -11.46
N ALA A 364 16.25 -51.82 -10.19
CA ALA A 364 16.89 -52.58 -9.11
C ALA A 364 15.92 -52.79 -7.95
N PRO A 365 16.08 -53.84 -7.11
CA PRO A 365 15.31 -53.96 -5.87
C PRO A 365 15.49 -52.73 -4.99
N ILE A 366 14.39 -52.21 -4.43
CA ILE A 366 14.45 -51.20 -3.36
C ILE A 366 15.39 -51.71 -2.26
N PRO A 367 16.38 -50.93 -1.80
CA PRO A 367 17.34 -51.37 -0.79
C PRO A 367 16.67 -51.86 0.48
N SER A 368 17.25 -52.89 1.11
CA SER A 368 16.70 -53.45 2.36
C SER A 368 16.72 -52.48 3.55
N ALA A 369 17.42 -51.35 3.42
CA ALA A 369 17.38 -50.25 4.38
C ALA A 369 16.03 -49.52 4.40
N ASP A 370 15.37 -49.42 3.24
CA ASP A 370 14.11 -48.68 3.07
C ASP A 370 12.90 -49.62 3.02
N LEU A 371 13.09 -50.84 2.49
CA LEU A 371 12.10 -51.91 2.49
C LEU A 371 12.73 -53.22 3.00
N PRO A 372 12.65 -53.52 4.31
CA PRO A 372 13.32 -54.66 4.93
C PRO A 372 13.06 -55.99 4.21
N ASN A 373 14.14 -56.73 3.90
CA ASN A 373 14.18 -58.02 3.20
C ASN A 373 13.89 -57.99 1.68
N ASN A 374 13.75 -56.82 1.06
CA ASN A 374 13.40 -56.77 -0.35
C ASN A 374 14.50 -57.30 -1.30
N GLU A 375 15.78 -57.15 -0.97
CA GLU A 375 16.88 -57.69 -1.80
C GLU A 375 16.93 -59.23 -1.77
N THR A 376 16.54 -59.86 -0.65
CA THR A 376 16.34 -61.32 -0.56
C THR A 376 14.99 -61.77 -1.13
N GLY A 377 14.03 -60.84 -1.17
CA GLY A 377 12.67 -61.03 -1.61
C GLY A 377 11.72 -61.61 -0.55
N PHE A 378 10.43 -61.55 -0.87
CA PHE A 378 9.32 -61.88 0.01
C PHE A 378 8.62 -63.15 -0.45
N SER A 379 8.13 -63.93 0.51
CA SER A 379 7.28 -65.11 0.28
C SER A 379 5.97 -65.06 1.07
N ILE A 380 5.74 -63.97 1.82
CA ILE A 380 4.54 -63.76 2.65
C ILE A 380 3.89 -62.43 2.24
N SER A 381 2.60 -62.50 1.96
CA SER A 381 1.72 -61.37 1.61
C SER A 381 0.83 -61.01 2.82
N PRO A 382 0.46 -59.73 3.04
CA PRO A 382 0.90 -58.54 2.31
C PRO A 382 2.23 -57.98 2.85
N ILE A 383 2.89 -57.12 2.07
CA ILE A 383 4.02 -56.30 2.52
C ILE A 383 3.61 -54.82 2.61
N ASN A 384 4.09 -54.14 3.65
CA ASN A 384 3.83 -52.73 3.88
C ASN A 384 4.86 -51.85 3.13
N LEU A 385 4.37 -50.88 2.35
CA LEU A 385 5.14 -49.93 1.55
C LEU A 385 5.05 -48.48 2.07
N SER A 386 4.31 -48.20 3.15
CA SER A 386 4.05 -46.83 3.62
C SER A 386 5.26 -46.09 4.18
N SER A 387 6.33 -46.81 4.50
CA SER A 387 7.61 -46.20 4.89
C SER A 387 8.35 -45.56 3.71
N LEU A 388 8.07 -45.98 2.47
CA LEU A 388 8.81 -45.54 1.28
C LEU A 388 8.67 -44.04 1.04
N ASP A 389 9.80 -43.38 0.76
CA ASP A 389 9.84 -42.00 0.32
C ASP A 389 9.37 -41.89 -1.14
N ILE A 390 8.24 -41.21 -1.36
CA ILE A 390 7.63 -41.04 -2.67
C ILE A 390 8.45 -40.15 -3.62
N ALA A 391 9.38 -39.34 -3.11
CA ALA A 391 10.28 -38.55 -3.96
C ALA A 391 11.34 -39.44 -4.62
N THR A 392 11.86 -40.40 -3.85
CA THR A 392 12.83 -41.40 -4.31
C THR A 392 12.17 -42.53 -5.09
N TYR A 393 11.01 -43.00 -4.61
CA TYR A 393 10.26 -44.14 -5.12
C TYR A 393 8.95 -43.69 -5.78
N ASN A 394 9.03 -42.71 -6.69
CA ASN A 394 7.87 -42.12 -7.38
C ASN A 394 7.21 -43.06 -8.41
N GLU A 395 7.93 -44.10 -8.83
CA GLU A 395 7.42 -45.22 -9.61
C GLU A 395 8.06 -46.53 -9.12
N ILE A 396 7.29 -47.62 -9.13
CA ILE A 396 7.76 -48.96 -8.75
C ILE A 396 7.40 -50.00 -9.80
N ARG A 397 8.12 -51.13 -9.80
CA ARG A 397 7.73 -52.35 -10.51
C ARG A 397 7.69 -53.52 -9.56
N LEU A 398 6.89 -54.50 -9.91
CA LEU A 398 6.76 -55.75 -9.17
C LEU A 398 7.53 -56.81 -9.93
N LEU A 399 8.40 -57.55 -9.24
CA LEU A 399 9.14 -58.68 -9.77
C LEU A 399 8.70 -59.93 -9.02
N THR A 400 8.36 -60.98 -9.75
CA THR A 400 8.17 -62.32 -9.19
C THR A 400 9.11 -63.29 -9.88
N THR A 401 9.76 -64.15 -9.10
CA THR A 401 10.63 -65.23 -9.56
C THR A 401 10.04 -66.56 -9.12
N LEU A 402 9.79 -67.42 -10.11
CA LEU A 402 9.26 -68.76 -9.94
C LEU A 402 10.41 -69.76 -10.07
N THR A 403 10.44 -70.79 -9.23
CA THR A 403 11.41 -71.88 -9.32
C THR A 403 10.76 -73.22 -9.00
N THR A 404 11.27 -74.28 -9.61
CA THR A 404 10.87 -75.67 -9.32
C THR A 404 12.07 -76.60 -9.39
N THR A 405 12.12 -77.60 -8.49
CA THR A 405 13.01 -78.77 -8.65
C THR A 405 12.28 -80.01 -9.18
N ASP A 406 10.94 -79.96 -9.25
CA ASP A 406 10.09 -80.98 -9.88
C ASP A 406 9.65 -80.49 -11.26
N ALA A 407 10.25 -81.06 -12.31
CA ALA A 407 9.92 -80.72 -13.70
C ALA A 407 8.45 -80.97 -14.09
N SER A 408 7.69 -81.71 -13.28
CA SER A 408 6.26 -81.97 -13.50
C SER A 408 5.32 -81.03 -12.75
N SER A 409 5.86 -80.08 -11.97
CA SER A 409 5.08 -79.13 -11.18
C SER A 409 5.62 -77.70 -11.32
N THR A 410 4.70 -76.75 -11.52
CA THR A 410 4.99 -75.31 -11.54
C THR A 410 4.27 -74.63 -10.36
N PRO A 411 4.88 -73.62 -9.72
CA PRO A 411 4.12 -72.71 -8.90
C PRO A 411 3.19 -71.84 -9.76
N GLU A 412 2.12 -71.31 -9.17
CA GLU A 412 1.08 -70.52 -9.84
C GLU A 412 0.88 -69.18 -9.11
N VAL A 413 0.96 -68.06 -9.83
CA VAL A 413 0.56 -66.74 -9.30
C VAL A 413 -0.76 -66.34 -9.93
N TYR A 414 -1.80 -66.18 -9.11
CA TYR A 414 -3.16 -65.87 -9.58
C TYR A 414 -3.40 -64.36 -9.72
N ASP A 415 -2.87 -63.57 -8.81
CA ASP A 415 -2.92 -62.12 -8.90
C ASP A 415 -1.84 -61.49 -8.04
N TRP A 416 -1.56 -60.23 -8.37
CA TRP A 416 -0.79 -59.33 -7.52
C TRP A 416 -1.35 -57.91 -7.58
N SER A 417 -1.22 -57.14 -6.51
CA SER A 417 -1.75 -55.78 -6.46
C SER A 417 -0.97 -54.88 -5.53
N VAL A 418 -0.91 -53.60 -5.90
CA VAL A 418 -0.36 -52.51 -5.10
C VAL A 418 -1.47 -51.52 -4.78
N SER A 419 -1.66 -51.23 -3.50
CA SER A 419 -2.49 -50.14 -3.03
C SER A 419 -1.64 -48.88 -2.77
N TYR A 420 -2.22 -47.71 -3.04
CA TYR A 420 -1.59 -46.41 -2.81
C TYR A 420 -2.64 -45.30 -2.66
N LEU A 421 -2.26 -44.22 -1.99
CA LEU A 421 -3.02 -42.98 -1.95
C LEU A 421 -2.51 -42.03 -3.04
N ALA A 422 -3.44 -41.42 -3.76
CA ALA A 422 -3.14 -40.44 -4.79
C ALA A 422 -4.18 -39.33 -4.83
N SER A 423 -3.79 -38.19 -5.39
CA SER A 423 -4.65 -37.01 -5.47
C SER A 423 -5.05 -36.73 -6.92
N PRO A 424 -6.07 -37.42 -7.47
CA PRO A 424 -6.53 -37.20 -8.84
C PRO A 424 -7.14 -35.81 -9.01
N VAL A 425 -7.21 -35.36 -10.27
CA VAL A 425 -7.79 -34.07 -10.65
C VAL A 425 -9.25 -33.98 -10.19
N LEU A 426 -9.60 -32.86 -9.56
CA LEU A 426 -10.97 -32.49 -9.24
C LEU A 426 -11.45 -31.45 -10.27
N PRO A 427 -12.23 -31.85 -11.29
CA PRO A 427 -12.66 -30.94 -12.35
C PRO A 427 -13.78 -30.00 -11.88
N ASN A 428 -13.88 -28.82 -12.51
CA ASN A 428 -14.99 -27.88 -12.35
C ASN A 428 -15.29 -27.50 -10.89
N PHE A 429 -14.26 -27.22 -10.11
CA PHE A 429 -14.39 -26.94 -8.69
C PHE A 429 -14.68 -25.46 -8.44
N ASP A 430 -15.78 -25.16 -7.76
CA ASP A 430 -16.19 -23.81 -7.35
C ASP A 430 -15.49 -23.37 -6.05
N PHE A 431 -14.91 -22.18 -6.08
CA PHE A 431 -14.24 -21.56 -4.93
C PHE A 431 -14.33 -20.03 -5.00
N ASN A 432 -14.08 -19.37 -3.87
CA ASN A 432 -13.92 -17.93 -3.79
C ASN A 432 -12.45 -17.59 -3.53
N MET A 433 -11.91 -16.60 -4.22
CA MET A 433 -10.59 -16.03 -3.93
C MET A 433 -10.72 -14.55 -3.62
N ARG A 434 -10.13 -14.13 -2.50
CA ARG A 434 -10.10 -12.72 -2.08
C ARG A 434 -8.73 -12.30 -1.58
N GLY A 435 -8.45 -11.00 -1.63
CA GLY A 435 -7.30 -10.44 -0.93
C GLY A 435 -7.40 -10.69 0.59
N ASN A 436 -6.29 -10.95 1.24
CA ASN A 436 -6.21 -11.23 2.67
C ASN A 436 -5.93 -9.93 3.42
N GLY A 437 -6.87 -9.00 3.34
CA GLY A 437 -6.82 -7.74 4.08
C GLY A 437 -6.89 -8.00 5.59
N ASN A 438 -5.75 -8.20 6.23
CA ASN A 438 -5.66 -8.10 7.69
C ASN A 438 -5.89 -6.65 8.10
N ASN A 439 -6.42 -6.42 9.31
CA ASN A 439 -6.80 -5.08 9.81
C ASN A 439 -5.67 -4.02 9.76
N ASP A 440 -4.41 -4.44 9.58
CA ASP A 440 -3.25 -3.55 9.51
C ASP A 440 -2.84 -3.19 8.05
N ASP A 441 -3.30 -3.91 7.03
CA ASP A 441 -3.03 -3.59 5.61
C ASP A 441 -4.25 -2.98 4.92
N ILE A 442 -4.47 -1.71 5.26
CA ILE A 442 -5.56 -0.86 4.75
C ILE A 442 -5.51 -0.58 3.24
N THR A 443 -4.53 -1.11 2.50
CA THR A 443 -4.38 -0.87 1.06
C THR A 443 -5.14 -1.86 0.18
N LYS A 444 -5.61 -2.97 0.75
CA LYS A 444 -6.23 -4.10 0.03
C LYS A 444 -7.76 -4.20 0.17
N ILE A 445 -8.32 -3.32 0.98
CA ILE A 445 -9.78 -3.09 1.10
C ILE A 445 -10.12 -1.73 0.49
N MET A 446 -11.37 -1.58 0.03
CA MET A 446 -11.92 -0.29 -0.40
C MET A 446 -12.55 0.48 0.77
N GLY A 447 -12.75 -0.20 1.90
CA GLY A 447 -13.33 0.33 3.13
C GLY A 447 -14.09 -0.74 3.91
N GLN A 448 -15.03 -0.32 4.75
CA GLN A 448 -15.89 -1.19 5.53
C GLN A 448 -17.37 -0.95 5.24
N ASP A 449 -18.17 -2.00 5.38
CA ASP A 449 -19.63 -1.95 5.29
C ASP A 449 -20.29 -1.33 6.55
N ALA A 450 -21.62 -1.28 6.58
CA ALA A 450 -22.40 -0.69 7.67
C ALA A 450 -22.23 -1.37 9.04
N VAL A 451 -21.74 -2.61 9.08
CA VAL A 451 -21.51 -3.40 10.29
C VAL A 451 -20.03 -3.59 10.60
N GLY A 452 -19.14 -2.98 9.81
CA GLY A 452 -17.70 -2.96 10.04
C GLY A 452 -16.92 -4.10 9.35
N ASN A 453 -17.55 -4.87 8.45
CA ASN A 453 -16.82 -5.89 7.69
C ASN A 453 -16.00 -5.24 6.57
N PRO A 454 -14.80 -5.77 6.27
CA PRO A 454 -13.99 -5.29 5.15
C PRO A 454 -14.69 -5.53 3.80
N VAL A 455 -14.69 -4.51 2.95
CA VAL A 455 -15.05 -4.59 1.53
C VAL A 455 -13.76 -4.70 0.73
N TYR A 456 -13.44 -5.90 0.26
CA TYR A 456 -12.17 -6.18 -0.41
C TYR A 456 -12.11 -5.60 -1.83
N LYS A 457 -10.92 -5.21 -2.27
CA LYS A 457 -10.69 -4.76 -3.64
C LYS A 457 -10.77 -5.91 -4.65
N TYR A 458 -10.33 -7.11 -4.25
CA TYR A 458 -10.45 -8.35 -5.02
C TYR A 458 -11.20 -9.39 -4.18
N ASN A 459 -12.33 -9.86 -4.68
CA ASN A 459 -13.15 -10.91 -4.08
C ASN A 459 -14.03 -11.53 -5.17
N GLU A 460 -13.61 -12.65 -5.73
CA GLU A 460 -14.22 -13.24 -6.91
C GLU A 460 -14.61 -14.69 -6.65
N ASP A 461 -15.82 -15.07 -7.09
CA ASP A 461 -16.24 -16.45 -7.20
C ASP A 461 -15.74 -17.03 -8.53
N LEU A 462 -15.00 -18.13 -8.46
CA LEU A 462 -14.23 -18.72 -9.54
C LEU A 462 -14.52 -20.23 -9.65
N GLN A 463 -14.27 -20.79 -10.83
CA GLN A 463 -14.41 -22.21 -11.09
C GLN A 463 -13.22 -22.73 -11.91
N THR A 464 -12.64 -23.87 -11.52
CA THR A 464 -11.63 -24.54 -12.36
C THR A 464 -12.27 -25.18 -13.61
N ASN A 465 -11.48 -25.55 -14.61
CA ASN A 465 -11.98 -26.22 -15.81
C ASN A 465 -12.08 -27.75 -15.64
N SER A 466 -12.36 -28.48 -16.74
CA SER A 466 -12.44 -29.95 -16.75
C SER A 466 -11.10 -30.66 -16.48
N SER A 467 -9.98 -29.94 -16.56
CA SER A 467 -8.65 -30.40 -16.14
C SER A 467 -8.32 -29.99 -14.71
N GLY A 468 -9.26 -29.38 -13.99
CA GLY A 468 -9.09 -28.90 -12.63
C GLY A 468 -8.19 -27.67 -12.54
N GLU A 469 -8.11 -26.83 -13.58
CA GLU A 469 -7.23 -25.65 -13.60
C GLU A 469 -7.97 -24.35 -13.94
N ILE A 470 -7.50 -23.22 -13.43
CA ILE A 470 -7.86 -21.87 -13.90
C ILE A 470 -6.63 -20.96 -13.88
N ALA A 471 -6.43 -20.18 -14.94
CA ALA A 471 -5.39 -19.17 -15.03
C ALA A 471 -5.98 -17.77 -14.83
N LEU A 472 -5.41 -17.04 -13.87
CA LEU A 472 -5.79 -15.69 -13.48
C LEU A 472 -4.68 -14.72 -13.89
N TYR A 473 -5.06 -13.58 -14.45
CA TYR A 473 -4.14 -12.56 -14.96
C TYR A 473 -4.47 -11.20 -14.37
N ASN A 474 -3.51 -10.29 -14.43
CA ASN A 474 -3.64 -8.92 -13.93
C ASN A 474 -3.98 -8.86 -12.43
N LEU A 475 -3.50 -9.83 -11.65
CA LEU A 475 -3.66 -9.84 -10.20
C LEU A 475 -2.71 -8.83 -9.59
N GLU A 476 -3.19 -8.08 -8.60
CA GLU A 476 -2.33 -7.25 -7.78
C GLU A 476 -1.46 -8.13 -6.89
N TRP A 477 -0.27 -7.65 -6.53
CA TRP A 477 0.52 -8.30 -5.50
C TRP A 477 -0.23 -8.22 -4.17
N ASP A 478 -0.42 -9.36 -3.52
CA ASP A 478 -1.18 -9.45 -2.27
C ASP A 478 -0.99 -10.86 -1.67
N ASP A 479 -1.42 -11.01 -0.44
CA ASP A 479 -1.75 -12.31 0.11
C ASP A 479 -3.19 -12.64 -0.28
N TYR A 480 -3.42 -13.83 -0.82
CA TYR A 480 -4.76 -14.27 -1.22
C TYR A 480 -5.27 -15.39 -0.32
N LEU A 481 -6.53 -15.29 0.09
CA LEU A 481 -7.24 -16.36 0.78
C LEU A 481 -8.21 -17.03 -0.20
N ILE A 482 -8.15 -18.36 -0.27
CA ILE A 482 -9.09 -19.18 -1.03
C ILE A 482 -10.01 -19.91 -0.05
N THR A 483 -11.31 -19.75 -0.26
CA THR A 483 -12.36 -20.43 0.51
C THR A 483 -13.33 -21.12 -0.45
N ASN A 484 -14.16 -22.02 0.06
CA ASN A 484 -15.22 -22.64 -0.74
C ASN A 484 -16.49 -22.79 0.10
N SER A 485 -17.64 -22.81 -0.58
CA SER A 485 -18.92 -23.08 0.08
C SER A 485 -19.04 -24.58 0.37
N THR A 486 -18.80 -24.97 1.62
CA THR A 486 -18.90 -26.37 2.06
C THR A 486 -20.33 -26.90 1.96
N SER A 487 -21.34 -26.04 2.13
CA SER A 487 -22.76 -26.41 1.98
C SER A 487 -23.16 -26.73 0.54
N THR A 488 -22.44 -26.16 -0.44
CA THR A 488 -22.68 -26.40 -1.87
C THR A 488 -21.85 -27.56 -2.39
N THR A 489 -20.57 -27.62 -1.99
CA THR A 489 -19.59 -28.58 -2.55
C THR A 489 -19.50 -29.88 -1.76
N GLY A 490 -19.86 -29.87 -0.46
CA GLY A 490 -19.60 -30.99 0.45
C GLY A 490 -18.12 -31.23 0.76
N LEU A 491 -17.23 -30.38 0.26
CA LEU A 491 -15.78 -30.51 0.37
C LEU A 491 -15.18 -29.38 1.20
N ALA A 492 -14.02 -29.62 1.79
CA ALA A 492 -13.18 -28.64 2.49
C ALA A 492 -11.73 -28.75 1.98
N ILE A 493 -10.97 -27.67 2.11
CA ILE A 493 -9.54 -27.65 1.76
C ILE A 493 -8.79 -28.44 2.84
N ALA A 494 -8.24 -29.60 2.49
CA ALA A 494 -7.39 -30.39 3.39
C ALA A 494 -6.03 -29.71 3.56
N ILE A 495 -5.37 -29.43 2.43
CA ILE A 495 -4.09 -28.74 2.37
C ILE A 495 -4.02 -27.87 1.11
N SER A 496 -3.11 -26.91 1.09
CA SER A 496 -2.86 -26.01 -0.03
C SER A 496 -1.36 -25.93 -0.30
N CYS A 497 -0.98 -25.93 -1.57
CA CYS A 497 0.42 -25.83 -1.99
C CYS A 497 0.64 -24.59 -2.85
N PRO A 498 1.24 -23.51 -2.32
CA PRO A 498 1.72 -23.34 -0.94
C PRO A 498 0.57 -23.19 0.09
N PRO A 499 0.87 -23.27 1.42
CA PRO A 499 -0.10 -23.07 2.49
C PRO A 499 -0.74 -21.69 2.44
N GLN A 500 -1.97 -21.57 2.95
CA GLN A 500 -2.68 -20.30 3.01
C GLN A 500 -2.25 -19.45 4.24
N PRO A 501 -2.29 -18.11 4.17
CA PRO A 501 -2.64 -17.29 3.01
C PRO A 501 -1.56 -17.32 1.91
N LEU A 502 -1.98 -17.13 0.66
CA LEU A 502 -1.17 -17.37 -0.53
C LEU A 502 -0.52 -16.08 -1.02
N GLU A 503 0.73 -15.86 -0.64
CA GLU A 503 1.51 -14.72 -1.12
C GLU A 503 1.63 -14.70 -2.65
N LEU A 504 1.49 -13.51 -3.22
CA LEU A 504 1.75 -13.23 -4.63
C LEU A 504 2.58 -11.96 -4.73
N SER A 505 3.89 -12.12 -4.99
CA SER A 505 4.78 -10.99 -5.23
C SER A 505 4.46 -10.27 -6.57
N PRO A 506 4.91 -9.03 -6.78
CA PRO A 506 4.81 -8.31 -8.05
C PRO A 506 5.53 -9.02 -9.20
N ASP A 507 5.02 -8.86 -10.43
CA ASP A 507 5.58 -9.48 -11.66
C ASP A 507 5.77 -11.01 -11.56
N ALA A 508 5.02 -11.66 -10.68
CA ALA A 508 5.18 -13.08 -10.39
C ALA A 508 4.26 -13.94 -11.25
N ARG A 509 4.69 -15.18 -11.45
CA ARG A 509 3.86 -16.27 -11.96
C ARG A 509 3.81 -17.34 -10.87
N ALA A 510 2.66 -17.48 -10.22
CA ALA A 510 2.49 -18.44 -9.13
C ALA A 510 1.57 -19.59 -9.55
N THR A 511 1.77 -20.75 -8.94
CA THR A 511 0.83 -21.88 -9.04
C THR A 511 0.41 -22.28 -7.63
N THR A 512 -0.88 -22.51 -7.45
CA THR A 512 -1.43 -23.03 -6.21
C THR A 512 -2.21 -24.31 -6.49
N SER A 513 -1.87 -25.40 -5.82
CA SER A 513 -2.66 -26.63 -5.83
C SER A 513 -3.48 -26.74 -4.56
N LEU A 514 -4.79 -26.89 -4.70
CA LEU A 514 -5.75 -27.14 -3.63
C LEU A 514 -6.06 -28.64 -3.59
N TYR A 515 -5.99 -29.23 -2.41
CA TYR A 515 -6.36 -30.62 -2.20
C TYR A 515 -7.61 -30.69 -1.33
N MET A 516 -8.68 -31.24 -1.90
CA MET A 516 -10.03 -31.19 -1.34
C MET A 516 -10.40 -32.54 -0.72
N THR A 517 -11.01 -32.50 0.45
CA THR A 517 -11.52 -33.66 1.18
C THR A 517 -13.00 -33.48 1.50
N PRO A 518 -13.78 -34.54 1.75
CA PRO A 518 -15.09 -34.39 2.36
C PRO A 518 -15.03 -33.54 3.62
N TYR A 519 -15.98 -32.61 3.77
CA TYR A 519 -16.06 -31.71 4.92
C TYR A 519 -16.22 -32.50 6.23
N THR A 520 -15.51 -32.07 7.27
CA THR A 520 -15.63 -32.57 8.64
C THR A 520 -15.70 -31.38 9.59
N ASP A 521 -16.54 -31.44 10.63
CA ASP A 521 -16.75 -30.32 11.55
C ASP A 521 -15.47 -29.90 12.29
N GLU A 522 -14.57 -30.84 12.57
CA GLU A 522 -13.32 -30.61 13.26
C GLU A 522 -12.16 -31.29 12.54
N ALA A 523 -11.20 -30.45 12.14
CA ALA A 523 -9.98 -30.90 11.50
C ALA A 523 -8.80 -30.02 11.94
N LEU A 524 -7.59 -30.58 11.82
CA LEU A 524 -6.35 -29.87 12.09
C LEU A 524 -5.40 -29.99 10.90
N VAL A 525 -4.90 -28.85 10.43
CA VAL A 525 -3.75 -28.79 9.52
C VAL A 525 -2.50 -28.44 10.32
N VAL A 526 -1.46 -29.26 10.21
CA VAL A 526 -0.14 -28.98 10.79
C VAL A 526 0.81 -28.63 9.66
N ALA A 527 1.28 -27.38 9.62
CA ALA A 527 2.36 -26.98 8.72
C ALA A 527 3.71 -27.16 9.40
N VAL A 528 4.71 -27.68 8.68
CA VAL A 528 6.07 -27.88 9.19
C VAL A 528 7.03 -27.09 8.33
N ARG A 529 7.86 -26.26 8.97
CA ARG A 529 8.89 -25.46 8.31
C ARG A 529 10.19 -25.45 9.09
N ASN A 530 11.29 -25.12 8.44
CA ASN A 530 12.55 -24.83 9.14
C ASN A 530 12.58 -23.38 9.66
N VAL A 531 13.64 -23.03 10.38
CA VAL A 531 13.88 -21.66 10.89
C VAL A 531 13.94 -20.58 9.81
N GLY A 532 14.27 -20.96 8.57
CA GLY A 532 14.30 -20.06 7.41
C GLY A 532 12.94 -19.89 6.74
N GLY A 533 11.89 -20.54 7.24
CA GLY A 533 10.54 -20.48 6.67
C GLY A 533 10.27 -21.47 5.53
N VAL A 534 11.24 -22.32 5.17
CA VAL A 534 11.08 -23.32 4.10
C VAL A 534 10.22 -24.47 4.61
N LEU A 535 9.21 -24.84 3.84
CA LEU A 535 8.33 -25.98 4.12
C LEU A 535 9.11 -27.29 4.04
N LEU A 536 8.88 -28.19 5.01
CA LEU A 536 9.60 -29.46 5.12
C LEU A 536 8.67 -30.61 4.77
N ASP A 537 8.91 -31.22 3.62
CA ASP A 537 8.16 -32.40 3.16
C ASP A 537 8.66 -33.69 3.82
N GLY A 538 7.80 -34.71 3.92
CA GLY A 538 8.15 -36.00 4.54
C GLY A 538 8.35 -36.01 6.06
N ALA A 539 8.16 -34.89 6.78
CA ALA A 539 8.22 -34.86 8.24
C ALA A 539 7.10 -35.70 8.86
N GLU A 540 7.44 -36.52 9.85
CA GLU A 540 6.46 -37.30 10.61
C GLU A 540 5.77 -36.39 11.63
N VAL A 541 4.44 -36.34 11.57
CA VAL A 541 3.59 -35.58 12.49
C VAL A 541 2.70 -36.57 13.22
N ARG A 542 2.94 -36.75 14.51
CA ARG A 542 2.11 -37.56 15.40
C ARG A 542 1.15 -36.65 16.18
N LEU A 543 -0.14 -36.80 15.93
CA LEU A 543 -1.20 -36.11 16.65
C LEU A 543 -1.83 -37.07 17.65
N TYR A 544 -1.79 -36.71 18.93
CA TYR A 544 -2.25 -37.64 19.98
C TYR A 544 -2.96 -36.96 21.16
N ARG A 545 -3.83 -37.74 21.79
CA ARG A 545 -4.47 -37.53 23.09
C ARG A 545 -4.97 -38.87 23.64
N THR A 546 -5.56 -38.89 24.82
CA THR A 546 -6.25 -40.10 25.29
C THR A 546 -7.36 -40.49 24.31
N GLY A 547 -7.26 -41.70 23.76
CA GLY A 547 -8.23 -42.27 22.81
C GLY A 547 -8.03 -41.90 21.34
N TYR A 548 -6.95 -41.18 20.98
CA TYR A 548 -6.60 -40.89 19.59
C TYR A 548 -5.07 -40.78 19.46
N ASP A 549 -4.47 -41.51 18.52
CA ASP A 549 -3.03 -41.50 18.28
C ASP A 549 -2.78 -41.88 16.81
N GLU A 550 -2.52 -40.89 15.98
CA GLU A 550 -2.24 -41.09 14.56
C GLU A 550 -0.96 -40.37 14.17
N THR A 551 -0.17 -41.01 13.30
CA THR A 551 1.03 -40.41 12.70
C THR A 551 0.84 -40.32 11.19
N LYS A 552 1.14 -39.16 10.62
CA LYS A 552 1.09 -38.90 9.18
C LYS A 552 2.36 -38.17 8.75
N LYS A 553 2.79 -38.40 7.51
CA LYS A 553 3.86 -37.59 6.92
C LYS A 553 3.30 -36.27 6.38
N THR A 554 4.11 -35.24 6.33
CA THR A 554 3.77 -34.01 5.61
C THR A 554 3.87 -34.24 4.12
N TYR A 555 2.90 -33.71 3.38
CA TYR A 555 2.95 -33.52 1.94
C TYR A 555 2.94 -32.01 1.68
N CYS A 556 3.91 -31.50 0.92
CA CYS A 556 4.08 -30.06 0.68
C CYS A 556 4.29 -29.26 1.98
N GLY A 557 4.91 -29.91 2.98
CA GLY A 557 5.10 -29.36 4.32
C GLY A 557 3.83 -29.24 5.16
N GLN A 558 2.74 -29.92 4.80
CA GLN A 558 1.51 -29.95 5.58
C GLN A 558 1.02 -31.38 5.85
N SER A 559 0.46 -31.62 7.04
CA SER A 559 -0.29 -32.84 7.36
C SER A 559 -1.71 -32.49 7.79
N PHE A 560 -2.68 -33.26 7.32
CA PHE A 560 -4.10 -33.03 7.58
C PHE A 560 -4.73 -34.17 8.41
N PHE A 561 -5.43 -33.78 9.47
CA PHE A 561 -6.13 -34.67 10.41
C PHE A 561 -7.63 -34.33 10.44
N PRO A 562 -8.48 -35.08 9.71
CA PRO A 562 -9.93 -34.90 9.72
C PRO A 562 -10.61 -35.64 10.87
N ASN A 563 -11.93 -35.45 11.02
CA ASN A 563 -12.80 -36.21 11.93
C ASN A 563 -12.34 -36.19 13.39
N LEU A 564 -11.80 -35.06 13.83
CA LEU A 564 -11.36 -34.89 15.21
C LEU A 564 -12.55 -34.59 16.11
N SER A 565 -12.32 -34.64 17.43
CA SER A 565 -13.24 -34.06 18.40
C SER A 565 -12.77 -32.65 18.78
N LYS A 566 -13.71 -31.73 19.03
CA LYS A 566 -13.44 -30.38 19.55
C LYS A 566 -12.83 -30.43 20.95
N THR A 567 -11.50 -30.40 21.02
CA THR A 567 -10.70 -30.48 22.25
C THR A 567 -9.25 -30.08 21.97
N THR A 568 -8.36 -30.24 22.94
CA THR A 568 -6.92 -30.08 22.76
C THR A 568 -6.19 -31.39 22.45
N TYR A 569 -5.14 -31.29 21.64
CA TYR A 569 -4.24 -32.38 21.27
C TYR A 569 -2.79 -32.01 21.57
N SER A 570 -1.91 -33.01 21.54
CA SER A 570 -0.46 -32.84 21.50
C SER A 570 0.06 -33.27 20.14
N VAL A 571 1.10 -32.61 19.66
CA VAL A 571 1.72 -32.83 18.36
C VAL A 571 3.21 -33.07 18.57
N ASP A 572 3.70 -34.24 18.19
CA ASP A 572 5.13 -34.50 18.03
C ASP A 572 5.49 -34.43 16.55
N VAL A 573 6.58 -33.73 16.21
CA VAL A 573 7.10 -33.65 14.85
C VAL A 573 8.56 -34.04 14.80
N SER A 574 8.92 -34.93 13.88
CA SER A 574 10.29 -35.35 13.61
C SER A 574 10.58 -35.43 12.11
N LEU A 575 11.82 -35.12 11.75
CA LEU A 575 12.37 -35.33 10.41
C LEU A 575 13.86 -35.59 10.55
N ASP A 576 14.40 -36.54 9.79
CA ASP A 576 15.82 -36.86 9.82
C ASP A 576 16.69 -35.64 9.52
N GLY A 577 17.73 -35.45 10.32
CA GLY A 577 18.60 -34.27 10.24
C GLY A 577 18.09 -33.04 11.01
N TYR A 578 16.89 -33.09 11.59
CA TYR A 578 16.32 -32.01 12.41
C TYR A 578 16.10 -32.45 13.86
N THR A 579 16.07 -31.46 14.76
CA THR A 579 15.72 -31.70 16.17
C THR A 579 14.20 -31.86 16.32
N PRO A 580 13.68 -32.98 16.86
CA PRO A 580 12.25 -33.17 17.06
C PRO A 580 11.62 -32.10 17.96
N GLN A 581 10.34 -31.81 17.75
CA GLN A 581 9.59 -30.81 18.51
C GLN A 581 8.26 -31.37 19.01
N THR A 582 7.85 -30.95 20.21
CA THR A 582 6.55 -31.29 20.80
C THR A 582 5.78 -30.02 21.12
N LEU A 583 4.57 -29.90 20.60
CA LEU A 583 3.60 -28.88 20.99
C LEU A 583 2.48 -29.52 21.80
N ASN A 584 2.13 -28.90 22.93
CA ASN A 584 1.03 -29.34 23.78
C ASN A 584 -0.13 -28.34 23.71
N ASN A 585 -1.33 -28.80 24.02
CA ASN A 585 -2.55 -27.97 24.11
C ASN A 585 -2.96 -27.29 22.79
N ILE A 586 -2.76 -27.97 21.65
CA ILE A 586 -3.26 -27.50 20.35
C ILE A 586 -4.78 -27.63 20.33
N ALA A 587 -5.48 -26.50 20.37
CA ALA A 587 -6.93 -26.47 20.31
C ALA A 587 -7.42 -26.78 18.89
N VAL A 588 -8.37 -27.72 18.79
CA VAL A 588 -9.14 -27.99 17.58
C VAL A 588 -10.56 -27.48 17.85
N ASP A 589 -10.95 -26.42 17.15
CA ASP A 589 -12.23 -25.75 17.31
C ASP A 589 -12.77 -25.30 15.94
N GLY A 590 -13.04 -26.29 15.09
CA GLY A 590 -13.64 -26.10 13.78
C GLY A 590 -12.85 -26.71 12.62
N PRO A 591 -13.38 -26.57 11.39
CA PRO A 591 -12.89 -27.26 10.20
C PRO A 591 -11.60 -26.66 9.64
N SER A 592 -11.20 -25.48 10.11
CA SER A 592 -10.03 -24.73 9.64
C SER A 592 -9.01 -24.50 10.76
N SER A 593 -8.98 -25.35 11.78
CA SER A 593 -7.93 -25.26 12.81
C SER A 593 -6.58 -25.54 12.17
N ALA A 594 -5.59 -24.66 12.40
CA ALA A 594 -4.25 -24.81 11.85
C ALA A 594 -3.20 -24.49 12.91
N THR A 595 -2.06 -25.17 12.84
CA THR A 595 -0.88 -24.88 13.65
C THR A 595 0.38 -24.97 12.81
N THR A 596 1.45 -24.33 13.25
CA THR A 596 2.75 -24.42 12.58
C THR A 596 3.83 -24.86 13.56
N VAL A 597 4.63 -25.84 13.14
CA VAL A 597 5.79 -26.34 13.86
C VAL A 597 7.05 -25.92 13.12
N VAL A 598 8.04 -25.41 13.87
CA VAL A 598 9.35 -25.01 13.32
C VAL A 598 10.40 -26.01 13.81
N LEU A 599 11.05 -26.71 12.88
CA LEU A 599 12.17 -27.61 13.18
C LEU A 599 13.51 -26.87 13.03
N ASN A 600 14.48 -27.24 13.89
CA ASN A 600 15.84 -26.68 13.94
C ASN A 600 16.88 -27.67 13.45
#